data_AF-A0A2M7JGU6-F1
#
_entry.id   AF-A0A2M7JGU6-F1
#
_cell.length_a   1.000
_cell.length_b   1.000
_cell.length_c   1.000
_cell.angle_alpha   90.00
_cell.angle_beta   90.00
_cell.angle_gamma   90.00
#
_symmetry.space_group_name_H-M   'P 1'
#
loop_
_entity.id
_entity.type
_entity.pdbx_description
1 polymer ?
#
loop_
_entity_poly.entity_id
_entity_poly.type
_entity_poly.pdbx_seq_one_letter_code
_entity_poly.pdbx_strand_id
1 'polypeptide(L)'
;MTVYLKMPLLFTPPPRRGRQGGGDFHPSLCPARAWRFVMKESYRFIRLSIIILGLSLLILPKAYAVEQRLIIIHTNDLHGHPLKFPHIGARKVGGLPAIADLVQEIRKRHKNVLVLDAGDLNTGTPESTFFKAAPDILALNYIGYDAMTLGNHEFDNPLEMLRTQQRLAAFPFISANIRTREGARLLSPYIIKVFEGIRIGIFGLTLKETEVIGNPQQVRDLVFEDELRSAQDAVDQLRTKADIVIALVHLGIWNDNSRGSKRLASNVRGIDLIIDGHSHTDLKEPLYINGTPIVQAFKWGMKVGMGCMTIEQGKLKSFEWISVPVSSEPLPVPAKGCFATLLPAQLKDDSFLEEILSPFAEKVERSLSEVIGFAEGHFPIETSRSQESELGNLIADSMLWLARDLHPDFALHNGGGIRAPLPGGDITKKRIYEILPFDNTVVVIKLKGALVTRLFEHAASVSKGSGAFPQLSKGVRLRISSGAERSYQVTISGSPIDPDKIYSIATNSYLADGGDGYRMFLQALERYDTSILQRDALIEYITRVKKRPAPVLEKRIEIGLSDNLTSPLMKSDKPFPQNLHWAYMKITPALSAQIQ
;
A
#
# COMPACT_ATOMS: atom_id res chain seq x y z
N MET A 1 23.24 -46.37 -3.72
CA MET A 1 23.38 -47.80 -4.08
C MET A 1 24.68 -47.91 -4.87
N THR A 2 25.74 -48.29 -4.17
CA THR A 2 27.14 -48.15 -4.61
C THR A 2 27.57 -49.41 -5.35
N VAL A 3 28.01 -49.30 -6.60
CA VAL A 3 28.64 -50.42 -7.34
C VAL A 3 30.15 -50.19 -7.37
N TYR A 4 30.87 -51.04 -6.63
CA TYR A 4 32.33 -51.13 -6.59
C TYR A 4 32.86 -51.78 -7.89
N LEU A 5 33.73 -51.08 -8.61
CA LEU A 5 34.60 -51.68 -9.62
C LEU A 5 35.94 -52.06 -8.95
N LYS A 6 36.19 -53.37 -8.81
CA LYS A 6 37.48 -53.93 -8.39
C LYS A 6 38.51 -53.77 -9.50
N MET A 7 39.61 -53.06 -9.23
CA MET A 7 40.88 -53.22 -9.96
C MET A 7 41.78 -54.22 -9.22
N PRO A 8 42.41 -55.19 -9.89
CA PRO A 8 43.46 -55.99 -9.26
C PRO A 8 44.79 -55.21 -9.29
N LEU A 9 45.31 -54.94 -8.08
CA LEU A 9 46.71 -54.57 -7.84
C LEU A 9 47.58 -55.81 -8.04
N LEU A 10 48.50 -55.76 -9.00
CA LEU A 10 49.61 -56.72 -9.13
C LEU A 10 50.90 -55.94 -9.29
N PHE A 11 51.58 -55.62 -8.19
CA PHE A 11 53.03 -55.38 -8.17
C PHE A 11 53.55 -55.64 -6.75
N THR A 12 54.04 -56.86 -6.51
CA THR A 12 55.02 -57.13 -5.45
C THR A 12 56.42 -57.14 -6.09
N PRO A 13 57.44 -56.50 -5.50
CA PRO A 13 58.80 -56.53 -6.03
C PRO A 13 59.50 -57.85 -5.64
N PRO A 14 60.46 -58.37 -6.45
CA PRO A 14 61.18 -59.58 -6.12
C PRO A 14 62.33 -59.32 -5.11
N PRO A 15 62.80 -60.36 -4.40
CA PRO A 15 63.86 -60.23 -3.41
C PRO A 15 65.26 -60.19 -4.06
N ARG A 16 66.21 -59.55 -3.36
CA ARG A 16 67.64 -59.52 -3.74
C ARG A 16 68.26 -60.93 -3.68
N ARG A 17 68.97 -61.34 -4.74
CA ARG A 17 69.73 -62.61 -4.81
C ARG A 17 71.03 -62.55 -4.01
N GLY A 18 71.31 -63.61 -3.25
CA GLY A 18 72.66 -64.07 -2.89
C GLY A 18 73.19 -65.10 -3.90
N ARG A 19 74.53 -65.17 -4.00
CA ARG A 19 75.34 -65.98 -4.95
C ARG A 19 75.22 -67.49 -4.72
N GLN A 20 75.24 -68.27 -5.81
CA GLN A 20 76.24 -69.32 -6.16
C GLN A 20 75.63 -70.36 -7.13
N GLY A 21 76.48 -70.94 -7.99
CA GLY A 21 76.22 -72.22 -8.68
C GLY A 21 76.03 -72.11 -10.19
N GLY A 22 76.96 -72.69 -10.95
CA GLY A 22 77.02 -72.67 -12.41
C GLY A 22 76.03 -73.62 -13.11
N GLY A 23 75.95 -73.43 -14.43
CA GLY A 23 75.23 -74.30 -15.36
C GLY A 23 75.09 -73.60 -16.72
N ASP A 24 75.73 -74.19 -17.74
CA ASP A 24 75.68 -73.77 -19.14
C ASP A 24 74.26 -73.79 -19.72
N PHE A 25 73.85 -72.74 -20.45
CA PHE A 25 72.80 -72.79 -21.49
C PHE A 25 72.99 -71.66 -22.52
N HIS A 26 73.11 -72.04 -23.79
CA HIS A 26 72.88 -71.22 -25.01
C HIS A 26 71.38 -71.32 -25.39
N PRO A 27 70.79 -70.59 -26.38
CA PRO A 27 71.02 -69.27 -27.01
C PRO A 27 69.80 -68.31 -26.91
N SER A 28 69.97 -67.09 -27.43
CA SER A 28 68.96 -66.28 -28.18
C SER A 28 67.68 -65.79 -27.48
N LEU A 29 67.57 -64.47 -27.31
CA LEU A 29 66.52 -63.58 -27.89
C LEU A 29 66.54 -62.23 -27.17
N CYS A 30 66.93 -61.18 -27.89
CA CYS A 30 66.95 -59.80 -27.40
C CYS A 30 65.52 -59.22 -27.38
N PRO A 31 64.95 -58.81 -26.23
CA PRO A 31 63.57 -58.33 -26.15
C PRO A 31 63.43 -56.81 -26.42
N ALA A 32 64.42 -56.16 -27.04
CA ALA A 32 64.41 -54.72 -27.25
C ALA A 32 63.35 -54.23 -28.26
N ARG A 33 62.89 -55.10 -29.17
CA ARG A 33 61.85 -54.74 -30.17
C ARG A 33 60.42 -54.77 -29.60
N ALA A 34 60.13 -55.69 -28.68
CA ALA A 34 58.79 -55.81 -28.10
C ALA A 34 58.45 -54.63 -27.17
N TRP A 35 59.41 -54.15 -26.38
CA TRP A 35 59.23 -53.02 -25.47
C TRP A 35 59.03 -51.68 -26.19
N ARG A 36 59.69 -51.47 -27.34
CA ARG A 36 59.49 -50.26 -28.16
C ARG A 36 58.08 -50.21 -28.78
N PHE A 37 57.49 -51.35 -29.12
CA PHE A 37 56.14 -51.42 -29.67
C PHE A 37 55.07 -51.13 -28.60
N VAL A 38 55.19 -51.76 -27.43
CA VAL A 38 54.26 -51.54 -26.30
C VAL A 38 54.29 -50.09 -25.80
N MET A 39 55.48 -49.48 -25.71
CA MET A 39 55.61 -48.07 -25.32
C MET A 39 54.98 -47.12 -26.37
N LYS A 40 55.19 -47.35 -27.67
CA LYS A 40 54.66 -46.49 -28.72
C LYS A 40 53.12 -46.50 -28.75
N GLU A 41 52.53 -47.66 -28.53
CA GLU A 41 51.07 -47.81 -28.54
C GLU A 41 50.45 -47.27 -27.26
N SER A 42 51.13 -47.43 -26.11
CA SER A 42 50.73 -46.79 -24.85
C SER A 42 50.71 -45.26 -24.95
N TYR A 43 51.71 -44.65 -25.61
CA TYR A 43 51.74 -43.21 -25.86
C TYR A 43 50.67 -42.74 -26.85
N ARG A 44 50.29 -43.57 -27.83
CA ARG A 44 49.16 -43.29 -28.73
C ARG A 44 47.84 -43.31 -27.98
N PHE A 45 47.62 -44.30 -27.10
CA PHE A 45 46.42 -44.36 -26.27
C PHE A 45 46.33 -43.17 -25.30
N ILE A 46 47.42 -42.80 -24.62
CA ILE A 46 47.43 -41.65 -23.71
C ILE A 46 47.18 -40.34 -24.47
N ARG A 47 47.79 -40.13 -25.64
CA ARG A 47 47.51 -38.94 -26.48
C ARG A 47 46.06 -38.91 -26.96
N LEU A 48 45.51 -40.05 -27.37
CA LEU A 48 44.11 -40.13 -27.80
C LEU A 48 43.15 -39.86 -26.64
N SER A 49 43.44 -40.36 -25.44
CA SER A 49 42.66 -40.09 -24.23
C SER A 49 42.73 -38.62 -23.81
N ILE A 50 43.89 -37.96 -23.89
CA ILE A 50 44.04 -36.53 -23.59
C ILE A 50 43.32 -35.67 -24.64
N ILE A 51 43.37 -36.06 -25.92
CA ILE A 51 42.65 -35.38 -27.00
C ILE A 51 41.14 -35.55 -26.82
N ILE A 52 40.65 -36.74 -26.49
CA ILE A 52 39.22 -37.00 -26.22
C ILE A 52 38.76 -36.24 -24.97
N LEU A 53 39.58 -36.17 -23.91
CA LEU A 53 39.28 -35.40 -22.70
C LEU A 53 39.31 -33.88 -22.96
N GLY A 54 40.22 -33.41 -23.81
CA GLY A 54 40.29 -32.01 -24.26
C GLY A 54 39.13 -31.63 -25.17
N LEU A 55 38.70 -32.53 -26.06
CA LEU A 55 37.52 -32.36 -26.92
C LEU A 55 36.21 -32.45 -26.12
N SER A 56 36.11 -33.29 -25.09
CA SER A 56 34.93 -33.34 -24.23
C SER A 56 34.78 -32.10 -23.34
N LEU A 57 35.90 -31.46 -22.96
CA LEU A 57 35.92 -30.14 -22.29
C LEU A 57 35.52 -28.98 -23.23
N LEU A 58 35.71 -29.12 -24.55
CA LEU A 58 35.26 -28.16 -25.56
C LEU A 58 33.77 -28.32 -25.94
N ILE A 59 33.14 -29.44 -25.56
CA ILE A 59 31.69 -29.69 -25.69
C ILE A 59 31.02 -29.62 -24.31
N LEU A 60 31.50 -28.74 -23.43
CA LEU A 60 30.59 -28.22 -22.40
C LEU A 60 29.51 -27.45 -23.17
N PRO A 61 28.21 -27.81 -23.05
CA PRO A 61 27.18 -26.96 -23.62
C PRO A 61 27.45 -25.57 -23.05
N LYS A 62 27.65 -24.57 -23.92
CA LYS A 62 27.47 -23.17 -23.51
C LYS A 62 26.15 -23.19 -22.77
N ALA A 63 26.17 -22.99 -21.47
CA ALA A 63 24.96 -22.81 -20.70
C ALA A 63 24.34 -21.53 -21.24
N TYR A 64 23.51 -21.67 -22.28
CA TYR A 64 22.64 -20.60 -22.72
C TYR A 64 21.84 -20.26 -21.47
N ALA A 65 21.98 -19.03 -21.00
CA ALA A 65 21.21 -18.56 -19.86
C ALA A 65 19.74 -18.74 -20.25
N VAL A 66 19.05 -19.66 -19.59
CA VAL A 66 17.64 -19.90 -19.85
C VAL A 66 16.91 -18.66 -19.33
N GLU A 67 16.28 -17.91 -20.24
CA GLU A 67 15.39 -16.84 -19.85
C GLU A 67 14.17 -17.44 -19.14
N GLN A 68 13.99 -17.04 -17.88
CA GLN A 68 12.85 -17.46 -17.08
C GLN A 68 11.82 -16.35 -17.05
N ARG A 69 10.56 -16.72 -17.22
CA ARG A 69 9.44 -15.79 -17.15
C ARG A 69 8.68 -15.99 -15.85
N LEU A 70 8.46 -14.89 -15.12
CA LEU A 70 7.60 -14.83 -13.96
C LEU A 70 6.44 -13.88 -14.27
N ILE A 71 5.22 -14.38 -14.13
CA ILE A 71 4.01 -13.57 -14.25
C ILE A 71 3.65 -13.10 -12.85
N ILE A 72 3.46 -11.79 -12.70
CA ILE A 72 3.03 -11.15 -11.47
C ILE A 72 1.62 -10.63 -11.71
N ILE A 73 0.69 -11.00 -10.84
CA ILE A 73 -0.66 -10.47 -10.81
C ILE A 73 -0.77 -9.72 -9.49
N HIS A 74 -1.22 -8.47 -9.52
CA HIS A 74 -1.37 -7.69 -8.30
C HIS A 74 -2.64 -6.86 -8.25
N THR A 75 -3.09 -6.65 -7.04
CA THR A 75 -4.15 -5.72 -6.67
C THR A 75 -3.67 -4.83 -5.52
N ASN A 76 -4.45 -3.79 -5.24
CA ASN A 76 -4.26 -2.90 -4.12
C ASN A 76 -5.62 -2.22 -3.83
N ASP A 77 -5.81 -1.77 -2.60
CA ASP A 77 -6.94 -0.93 -2.19
C ASP A 77 -8.30 -1.54 -2.59
N LEU A 78 -8.44 -2.85 -2.36
CA LEU A 78 -9.67 -3.59 -2.64
C LEU A 78 -10.86 -3.03 -1.86
N HIS A 79 -10.62 -2.46 -0.67
CA HIS A 79 -11.61 -1.77 0.17
C HIS A 79 -12.94 -2.52 0.27
N GLY A 80 -12.87 -3.83 0.48
CA GLY A 80 -14.06 -4.61 0.73
C GLY A 80 -14.99 -4.74 -0.48
N HIS A 81 -14.51 -4.79 -1.72
CA HIS A 81 -15.37 -5.00 -2.91
C HIS A 81 -15.31 -6.46 -3.41
N PRO A 82 -15.88 -7.44 -2.68
CA PRO A 82 -15.75 -8.84 -3.04
C PRO A 82 -16.53 -9.20 -4.31
N LEU A 83 -17.62 -8.47 -4.60
CA LEU A 83 -18.52 -8.71 -5.72
C LEU A 83 -18.56 -7.50 -6.67
N LYS A 84 -19.09 -7.73 -7.88
CA LYS A 84 -19.31 -6.67 -8.87
C LYS A 84 -20.28 -5.61 -8.36
N PHE A 85 -20.00 -4.36 -8.67
CA PHE A 85 -20.81 -3.22 -8.25
C PHE A 85 -21.00 -2.22 -9.39
N PRO A 86 -22.06 -1.37 -9.34
CA PRO A 86 -22.23 -0.28 -10.29
C PRO A 86 -21.24 0.85 -10.02
N HIS A 87 -20.66 1.41 -11.09
CA HIS A 87 -19.77 2.57 -11.02
C HIS A 87 -20.09 3.57 -12.14
N ILE A 88 -19.63 4.82 -12.02
CA ILE A 88 -19.90 5.86 -13.01
C ILE A 88 -19.48 5.38 -14.41
N GLY A 89 -20.43 5.34 -15.34
CA GLY A 89 -20.21 4.89 -16.71
C GLY A 89 -20.22 3.37 -16.94
N ALA A 90 -20.39 2.53 -15.90
CA ALA A 90 -20.41 1.08 -16.05
C ALA A 90 -21.33 0.38 -15.02
N ARG A 91 -22.22 -0.50 -15.49
CA ARG A 91 -23.22 -1.17 -14.61
C ARG A 91 -22.61 -2.24 -13.69
N LYS A 92 -21.52 -2.88 -14.10
CA LYS A 92 -20.84 -3.93 -13.34
C LYS A 92 -19.34 -3.85 -13.57
N VAL A 93 -18.60 -3.47 -12.54
CA VAL A 93 -17.13 -3.42 -12.52
C VAL A 93 -16.59 -4.13 -11.28
N GLY A 94 -15.31 -4.48 -11.32
CA GLY A 94 -14.63 -5.14 -10.22
C GLY A 94 -15.14 -6.57 -9.96
N GLY A 95 -15.05 -6.98 -8.69
CA GLY A 95 -15.47 -8.30 -8.23
C GLY A 95 -14.33 -9.33 -8.27
N LEU A 96 -14.10 -9.96 -7.13
CA LEU A 96 -13.08 -10.99 -6.95
C LEU A 96 -13.35 -12.27 -7.77
N PRO A 97 -14.60 -12.68 -8.08
CA PRO A 97 -14.87 -13.76 -9.04
C PRO A 97 -14.24 -13.56 -10.43
N ALA A 98 -14.22 -12.33 -10.95
CA ALA A 98 -13.58 -12.04 -12.23
C ALA A 98 -12.05 -12.11 -12.16
N ILE A 99 -11.48 -11.70 -11.02
CA ILE A 99 -10.05 -11.84 -10.77
C ILE A 99 -9.67 -13.32 -10.62
N ALA A 100 -10.53 -14.13 -9.99
CA ALA A 100 -10.33 -15.56 -9.86
C ALA A 100 -10.28 -16.27 -11.22
N ASP A 101 -11.21 -15.96 -12.12
CA ASP A 101 -11.22 -16.48 -13.50
C ASP A 101 -9.90 -16.15 -14.21
N LEU A 102 -9.48 -14.88 -14.19
CA LEU A 102 -8.22 -14.44 -14.79
C LEU A 102 -7.00 -15.22 -14.25
N VAL A 103 -6.87 -15.29 -12.93
CA VAL A 103 -5.73 -15.94 -12.26
C VAL A 103 -5.69 -17.44 -12.59
N GLN A 104 -6.84 -18.12 -12.54
CA GLN A 104 -6.93 -19.54 -12.84
C GLN A 104 -6.61 -19.83 -14.32
N GLU A 105 -7.13 -19.01 -15.24
CA GLU A 105 -6.86 -19.14 -16.67
C GLU A 105 -5.37 -19.01 -17.01
N ILE A 106 -4.68 -18.09 -16.34
CA ILE A 106 -3.23 -17.95 -16.47
C ILE A 106 -2.50 -19.15 -15.87
N ARG A 107 -2.89 -19.60 -14.66
CA ARG A 107 -2.26 -20.75 -14.00
C ARG A 107 -2.42 -22.08 -14.74
N LYS A 108 -3.48 -22.25 -15.55
CA LYS A 108 -3.63 -23.41 -16.45
C LYS A 108 -2.52 -23.49 -17.50
N ARG A 109 -1.98 -22.34 -17.91
CA ARG A 109 -1.01 -22.22 -19.01
C ARG A 109 0.42 -21.92 -18.53
N HIS A 110 0.56 -21.36 -17.33
CA HIS A 110 1.83 -20.89 -16.78
C HIS A 110 2.03 -21.34 -15.33
N LYS A 111 3.19 -21.92 -15.03
CA LYS A 111 3.52 -22.41 -13.69
C LYS A 111 4.08 -21.33 -12.76
N ASN A 112 4.82 -20.37 -13.32
CA ASN A 112 5.48 -19.31 -12.57
C ASN A 112 4.57 -18.09 -12.46
N VAL A 113 3.58 -18.16 -11.56
CA VAL A 113 2.62 -17.10 -11.31
C VAL A 113 2.70 -16.71 -9.84
N LEU A 114 2.95 -15.42 -9.59
CA LEU A 114 2.98 -14.80 -8.27
C LEU A 114 1.80 -13.84 -8.16
N VAL A 115 1.00 -13.95 -7.10
CA VAL A 115 -0.20 -13.11 -6.89
C VAL A 115 -0.07 -12.33 -5.59
N LEU A 116 -0.12 -11.00 -5.64
CA LEU A 116 0.18 -10.12 -4.49
C LEU A 116 -0.89 -9.05 -4.28
N ASP A 117 -1.13 -8.64 -3.04
CA ASP A 117 -2.00 -7.50 -2.73
C ASP A 117 -1.25 -6.41 -1.92
N ALA A 118 -1.34 -5.16 -2.36
CA ALA A 118 -0.61 -4.04 -1.75
C ALA A 118 -1.35 -3.35 -0.59
N GLY A 119 -2.27 -4.04 0.08
CA GLY A 119 -2.91 -3.54 1.31
C GLY A 119 -4.21 -2.78 1.07
N ASP A 120 -4.83 -2.34 2.17
CA ASP A 120 -6.17 -1.73 2.22
C ASP A 120 -7.26 -2.66 1.66
N LEU A 121 -7.31 -3.87 2.24
CA LEU A 121 -8.42 -4.78 2.04
C LEU A 121 -9.67 -4.27 2.77
N ASN A 122 -9.47 -3.66 3.93
CA ASN A 122 -10.54 -3.21 4.80
C ASN A 122 -11.18 -1.90 4.35
N THR A 123 -12.40 -1.69 4.86
CA THR A 123 -13.15 -0.43 4.82
C THR A 123 -13.54 0.05 3.42
N GLY A 124 -14.77 -0.30 3.01
CA GLY A 124 -15.41 0.32 1.85
C GLY A 124 -16.87 -0.07 1.71
N THR A 125 -17.17 -1.34 1.47
CA THR A 125 -18.57 -1.79 1.35
C THR A 125 -19.17 -2.30 2.67
N PRO A 126 -20.48 -2.14 2.87
CA PRO A 126 -21.19 -2.70 4.03
C PRO A 126 -21.04 -4.22 4.13
N GLU A 127 -20.98 -4.93 3.00
CA GLU A 127 -20.80 -6.38 2.91
C GLU A 127 -19.46 -6.83 3.49
N SER A 128 -18.40 -6.07 3.27
CA SER A 128 -17.10 -6.36 3.87
C SER A 128 -17.06 -5.93 5.33
N THR A 129 -17.47 -4.69 5.63
CA THR A 129 -17.40 -4.12 6.99
C THR A 129 -18.21 -4.94 7.99
N PHE A 130 -19.44 -5.31 7.67
CA PHE A 130 -20.32 -6.07 8.57
C PHE A 130 -19.72 -7.44 8.95
N PHE A 131 -18.99 -8.05 8.01
CA PHE A 131 -18.37 -9.36 8.18
C PHE A 131 -16.86 -9.28 8.43
N LYS A 132 -16.33 -8.10 8.78
CA LYS A 132 -14.91 -7.89 9.12
C LYS A 132 -13.95 -8.39 8.03
N ALA A 133 -14.29 -8.14 6.77
CA ALA A 133 -13.59 -8.59 5.56
C ALA A 133 -13.50 -10.12 5.36
N ALA A 134 -14.31 -10.93 6.07
CA ALA A 134 -14.38 -12.37 5.84
C ALA A 134 -14.66 -12.76 4.38
N PRO A 135 -15.66 -12.18 3.66
CA PRO A 135 -15.89 -12.52 2.25
C PRO A 135 -14.66 -12.23 1.37
N ASP A 136 -13.97 -11.11 1.62
CA ASP A 136 -12.79 -10.72 0.87
C ASP A 136 -11.63 -11.71 1.08
N ILE A 137 -11.34 -12.09 2.33
CA ILE A 137 -10.26 -13.04 2.63
C ILE A 137 -10.56 -14.44 2.09
N LEU A 138 -11.82 -14.90 2.17
CA LEU A 138 -12.22 -16.17 1.56
C LEU A 138 -11.98 -16.18 0.05
N ALA A 139 -12.29 -15.07 -0.62
CA ALA A 139 -12.01 -14.92 -2.05
C ALA A 139 -10.51 -14.88 -2.35
N LEU A 140 -9.71 -14.11 -1.60
CA LEU A 140 -8.25 -14.06 -1.77
C LEU A 140 -7.61 -15.44 -1.52
N ASN A 141 -8.12 -16.21 -0.55
CA ASN A 141 -7.71 -17.60 -0.32
C ASN A 141 -7.99 -18.49 -1.54
N TYR A 142 -9.20 -18.40 -2.09
CA TYR A 142 -9.61 -19.18 -3.27
C TYR A 142 -8.81 -18.80 -4.51
N ILE A 143 -8.56 -17.50 -4.72
CA ILE A 143 -7.70 -16.99 -5.78
C ILE A 143 -6.25 -17.45 -5.57
N GLY A 144 -5.84 -17.71 -4.33
CA GLY A 144 -4.50 -18.16 -3.97
C GLY A 144 -3.47 -17.04 -4.03
N TYR A 145 -3.72 -15.94 -3.33
CA TYR A 145 -2.71 -14.90 -3.11
C TYR A 145 -1.49 -15.46 -2.39
N ASP A 146 -0.29 -14.98 -2.75
CA ASP A 146 0.98 -15.40 -2.17
C ASP A 146 1.39 -14.56 -0.97
N ALA A 147 1.02 -13.28 -0.95
CA ALA A 147 1.20 -12.36 0.17
C ALA A 147 0.31 -11.13 0.03
N MET A 148 0.06 -10.48 1.15
CA MET A 148 -0.54 -9.14 1.23
C MET A 148 0.32 -8.27 2.17
N THR A 149 0.56 -7.00 1.84
CA THR A 149 1.10 -6.04 2.84
C THR A 149 -0.01 -5.35 3.62
N LEU A 150 0.33 -4.67 4.71
CA LEU A 150 -0.68 -3.89 5.45
C LEU A 150 -0.77 -2.48 4.87
N GLY A 151 -1.99 -2.04 4.59
CA GLY A 151 -2.31 -0.64 4.41
C GLY A 151 -2.73 0.02 5.71
N ASN A 152 -3.11 1.29 5.65
CA ASN A 152 -3.53 2.03 6.84
C ASN A 152 -4.92 1.58 7.32
N HIS A 153 -5.79 1.12 6.42
CA HIS A 153 -7.16 0.72 6.75
C HIS A 153 -7.25 -0.63 7.48
N GLU A 154 -6.17 -1.43 7.50
CA GLU A 154 -6.04 -2.57 8.40
C GLU A 154 -5.99 -2.17 9.89
N PHE A 155 -5.79 -0.87 10.19
CA PHE A 155 -5.75 -0.29 11.53
C PHE A 155 -6.95 0.61 11.86
N ASP A 156 -8.01 0.58 11.05
CA ASP A 156 -9.27 1.27 11.38
C ASP A 156 -9.97 0.66 12.61
N ASN A 157 -9.70 -0.63 12.83
CA ASN A 157 -10.33 -1.46 13.84
C ASN A 157 -9.29 -1.95 14.87
N PRO A 158 -9.73 -2.42 16.06
CA PRO A 158 -8.82 -3.02 17.03
C PRO A 158 -7.97 -4.14 16.44
N LEU A 159 -6.72 -4.26 16.90
CA LEU A 159 -5.76 -5.26 16.41
C LEU A 159 -6.27 -6.70 16.45
N GLU A 160 -7.23 -7.03 17.32
CA GLU A 160 -7.87 -8.34 17.34
C GLU A 160 -8.63 -8.66 16.04
N MET A 161 -9.14 -7.64 15.34
CA MET A 161 -9.71 -7.80 14.01
C MET A 161 -8.63 -8.25 13.02
N LEU A 162 -7.48 -7.56 12.97
CA LEU A 162 -6.34 -7.97 12.14
C LEU A 162 -5.91 -9.41 12.49
N ARG A 163 -5.81 -9.76 13.78
CA ARG A 163 -5.49 -11.14 14.20
C ARG A 163 -6.53 -12.17 13.72
N THR A 164 -7.81 -11.81 13.72
CA THR A 164 -8.88 -12.65 13.17
C THR A 164 -8.72 -12.85 11.67
N GLN A 165 -8.43 -11.78 10.94
CA GLN A 165 -8.19 -11.81 9.50
C GLN A 165 -6.96 -12.67 9.15
N GLN A 166 -5.87 -12.55 9.91
CA GLN A 166 -4.70 -13.41 9.76
C GLN A 166 -5.00 -14.90 9.99
N ARG A 167 -5.89 -15.23 10.93
CA ARG A 167 -6.30 -16.63 11.17
C ARG A 167 -7.15 -17.19 10.03
N LEU A 168 -7.87 -16.31 9.32
CA LEU A 168 -8.71 -16.70 8.18
C LEU A 168 -7.89 -16.81 6.88
N ALA A 169 -6.84 -16.00 6.72
CA ALA A 169 -6.02 -15.98 5.51
C ALA A 169 -5.13 -17.23 5.39
N ALA A 170 -5.11 -17.82 4.19
CA ALA A 170 -4.22 -18.90 3.78
C ALA A 170 -2.86 -18.38 3.26
N PHE A 171 -2.67 -17.05 3.30
CA PHE A 171 -1.49 -16.34 2.85
C PHE A 171 -0.97 -15.41 3.96
N PRO A 172 0.34 -15.12 4.00
CA PRO A 172 0.91 -14.25 5.01
C PRO A 172 0.64 -12.79 4.72
N PHE A 173 0.27 -12.06 5.78
CA PHE A 173 0.42 -10.62 5.85
C PHE A 173 1.89 -10.28 6.16
N ILE A 174 2.49 -9.34 5.43
CA ILE A 174 3.89 -8.92 5.62
C ILE A 174 4.03 -7.41 5.80
N SER A 175 4.90 -7.00 6.72
CA SER A 175 5.31 -5.60 6.87
C SER A 175 6.62 -5.52 7.65
N ALA A 176 7.61 -4.80 7.10
CA ALA A 176 8.95 -4.72 7.66
C ALA A 176 9.13 -3.59 8.69
N ASN A 177 8.26 -2.58 8.65
CA ASN A 177 8.42 -1.33 9.39
C ASN A 177 7.39 -1.11 10.50
N ILE A 178 6.69 -2.15 10.97
CA ILE A 178 5.75 -2.03 12.09
C ILE A 178 6.23 -2.85 13.27
N ARG A 179 6.32 -2.20 14.42
CA ARG A 179 6.67 -2.83 15.71
C ARG A 179 5.63 -2.54 16.77
N THR A 180 5.59 -3.39 17.79
CA THR A 180 4.98 -3.04 19.07
C THR A 180 5.88 -2.06 19.81
N ARG A 181 5.36 -1.34 20.81
CA ARG A 181 6.18 -0.45 21.64
C ARG A 181 7.32 -1.16 22.39
N GLU A 182 7.18 -2.46 22.63
CA GLU A 182 8.23 -3.31 23.22
C GLU A 182 9.33 -3.68 22.20
N GLY A 183 9.21 -3.25 20.95
CA GLY A 183 10.22 -3.41 19.90
C GLY A 183 10.08 -4.71 19.08
N ALA A 184 9.12 -5.57 19.39
CA ALA A 184 8.85 -6.77 18.60
C ALA A 184 8.24 -6.40 17.25
N ARG A 185 8.61 -7.09 16.16
CA ARG A 185 7.94 -6.90 14.87
C ARG A 185 6.49 -7.37 14.97
N LEU A 186 5.57 -6.59 14.40
CA LEU A 186 4.15 -6.96 14.38
C LEU A 186 3.90 -8.18 13.47
N LEU A 187 4.61 -8.21 12.34
CA LEU A 187 4.52 -9.21 11.27
C LEU A 187 5.90 -9.67 10.80
N SER A 188 5.92 -10.73 9.99
CA SER A 188 7.09 -11.09 9.20
C SER A 188 7.42 -9.95 8.21
N PRO A 189 8.71 -9.56 8.08
CA PRO A 189 9.09 -8.45 7.20
C PRO A 189 9.02 -8.81 5.71
N TYR A 190 9.22 -10.09 5.37
CA TYR A 190 9.27 -10.58 4.00
C TYR A 190 8.93 -12.06 3.91
N ILE A 191 8.69 -12.52 2.68
CA ILE A 191 8.70 -13.94 2.28
C ILE A 191 9.70 -14.16 1.14
N ILE A 192 10.02 -15.43 0.88
CA ILE A 192 10.78 -15.85 -0.30
C ILE A 192 9.99 -16.94 -1.02
N LYS A 193 9.73 -16.74 -2.32
CA LYS A 193 9.11 -17.73 -3.20
C LYS A 193 10.16 -18.26 -4.17
N VAL A 194 10.08 -19.53 -4.54
CA VAL A 194 11.00 -20.16 -5.48
C VAL A 194 10.25 -20.61 -6.72
N PHE A 195 10.68 -20.14 -7.89
CA PHE A 195 10.11 -20.50 -9.19
C PHE A 195 11.24 -21.04 -10.06
N GLU A 196 11.21 -22.34 -10.36
CA GLU A 196 12.22 -23.00 -11.20
C GLU A 196 13.68 -22.67 -10.81
N GLY A 197 13.94 -22.63 -9.49
CA GLY A 197 15.25 -22.32 -8.93
C GLY A 197 15.55 -20.83 -8.70
N ILE A 198 14.73 -19.92 -9.24
CA ILE A 198 14.85 -18.47 -8.99
C ILE A 198 14.13 -18.11 -7.69
N ARG A 199 14.83 -17.42 -6.80
CA ARG A 199 14.33 -16.98 -5.50
C ARG A 199 13.88 -15.53 -5.60
N ILE A 200 12.59 -15.31 -5.34
CA ILE A 200 11.95 -14.00 -5.34
C ILE A 200 11.70 -13.60 -3.88
N GLY A 201 12.43 -12.60 -3.41
CA GLY A 201 12.23 -11.99 -2.10
C GLY A 201 11.18 -10.90 -2.19
N ILE A 202 10.18 -10.92 -1.30
CA ILE A 202 9.09 -9.96 -1.29
C ILE A 202 8.98 -9.39 0.11
N PHE A 203 9.23 -8.09 0.29
CA PHE A 203 9.10 -7.42 1.59
C PHE A 203 7.94 -6.43 1.61
N GLY A 204 7.34 -6.27 2.78
CA GLY A 204 6.19 -5.40 3.01
C GLY A 204 6.58 -4.05 3.59
N LEU A 205 5.88 -2.97 3.26
CA LEU A 205 5.95 -1.69 3.98
C LEU A 205 4.58 -1.04 4.09
N THR A 206 4.34 -0.40 5.22
CA THR A 206 3.14 0.39 5.48
C THR A 206 3.51 1.84 5.70
N LEU A 207 2.74 2.78 5.18
CA LEU A 207 2.99 4.22 5.33
C LEU A 207 3.18 4.60 6.81
N LYS A 208 4.27 5.31 7.13
CA LYS A 208 4.53 5.74 8.52
C LYS A 208 3.44 6.66 9.05
N GLU A 209 2.89 7.50 8.17
CA GLU A 209 1.84 8.43 8.51
C GLU A 209 0.56 7.76 9.01
N THR A 210 0.42 6.43 8.92
CA THR A 210 -0.62 5.66 9.63
C THR A 210 -0.69 5.96 11.12
N GLU A 211 0.43 6.35 11.78
CA GLU A 211 0.39 6.84 13.18
C GLU A 211 -0.47 8.08 13.38
N VAL A 212 -0.67 8.85 12.31
CA VAL A 212 -1.38 10.14 12.29
C VAL A 212 -2.73 10.04 11.60
N ILE A 213 -2.80 9.27 10.50
CA ILE A 213 -4.00 9.13 9.65
C ILE A 213 -4.84 7.88 9.99
N GLY A 214 -4.27 6.94 10.75
CA GLY A 214 -4.98 5.79 11.28
C GLY A 214 -5.66 6.13 12.61
N ASN A 215 -6.55 5.27 13.08
CA ASN A 215 -7.27 5.52 14.33
C ASN A 215 -6.28 5.54 15.53
N PRO A 216 -6.10 6.69 16.22
CA PRO A 216 -5.08 6.83 17.25
C PRO A 216 -5.21 5.81 18.37
N GLN A 217 -6.43 5.38 18.72
CA GLN A 217 -6.65 4.36 19.75
C GLN A 217 -6.16 2.98 19.30
N GLN A 218 -6.28 2.66 18.01
CA GLN A 218 -5.91 1.35 17.48
C GLN A 218 -4.41 1.24 17.19
N VAL A 219 -3.76 2.36 16.89
CA VAL A 219 -2.31 2.41 16.63
C VAL A 219 -1.47 2.81 17.85
N ARG A 220 -2.08 3.15 18.98
CA ARG A 220 -1.37 3.72 20.15
C ARG A 220 -0.21 2.85 20.65
N ASP A 221 -0.32 1.53 20.55
CA ASP A 221 0.65 0.55 21.04
C ASP A 221 1.64 0.08 19.96
N LEU A 222 1.62 0.74 18.80
CA LEU A 222 2.47 0.46 17.66
C LEU A 222 3.46 1.59 17.39
N VAL A 223 4.53 1.23 16.68
CA VAL A 223 5.54 2.14 16.14
C VAL A 223 5.71 1.82 14.66
N PHE A 224 5.52 2.83 13.82
CA PHE A 224 5.76 2.75 12.39
C PHE A 224 7.14 3.38 12.10
N GLU A 225 8.11 2.51 11.83
CA GLU A 225 9.50 2.89 11.57
C GLU A 225 9.65 3.59 10.20
N ASP A 226 10.74 4.37 10.05
CA ASP A 226 11.06 5.02 8.78
C ASP A 226 11.15 3.99 7.65
N GLU A 227 10.49 4.31 6.54
CA GLU A 227 10.31 3.38 5.43
C GLU A 227 11.62 3.14 4.68
N LEU A 228 12.47 4.16 4.51
CA LEU A 228 13.73 4.03 3.77
C LEU A 228 14.71 3.14 4.51
N ARG A 229 14.87 3.35 5.81
CA ARG A 229 15.72 2.51 6.66
C ARG A 229 15.22 1.07 6.66
N SER A 230 13.93 0.86 6.93
CA SER A 230 13.34 -0.48 7.00
C SER A 230 13.42 -1.21 5.65
N ALA A 231 13.27 -0.49 4.54
CA ALA A 231 13.44 -1.04 3.20
C ALA A 231 14.88 -1.45 2.92
N GLN A 232 15.86 -0.58 3.19
CA GLN A 232 17.26 -0.91 2.93
C GLN A 232 17.70 -2.11 3.77
N ASP A 233 17.30 -2.17 5.04
CA ASP A 233 17.55 -3.32 5.92
C ASP A 233 16.92 -4.62 5.35
N ALA A 234 15.72 -4.55 4.77
CA ALA A 234 15.06 -5.69 4.14
C ALA A 234 15.74 -6.11 2.84
N VAL A 235 16.14 -5.14 1.99
CA VAL A 235 16.84 -5.39 0.73
C VAL A 235 18.20 -6.04 0.99
N ASP A 236 18.98 -5.50 1.93
CA ASP A 236 20.31 -6.03 2.28
C ASP A 236 20.22 -7.49 2.75
N GLN A 237 19.20 -7.82 3.56
CA GLN A 237 18.93 -9.20 3.96
C GLN A 237 18.50 -10.07 2.77
N LEU A 238 17.58 -9.60 1.93
CA LEU A 238 17.03 -10.39 0.84
C LEU A 238 18.06 -10.63 -0.26
N ARG A 239 18.92 -9.67 -0.60
CA ARG A 239 19.94 -9.83 -1.65
C ARG A 239 20.99 -10.91 -1.34
N THR A 240 21.15 -11.32 -0.08
CA THR A 240 22.01 -12.46 0.27
C THR A 240 21.41 -13.83 -0.11
N LYS A 241 20.10 -13.88 -0.40
CA LYS A 241 19.34 -15.14 -0.50
C LYS A 241 18.21 -15.14 -1.53
N ALA A 242 18.00 -14.03 -2.23
CA ALA A 242 17.04 -13.86 -3.30
C ALA A 242 17.72 -13.22 -4.50
N ASP A 243 17.31 -13.67 -5.68
CA ASP A 243 17.86 -13.22 -6.95
C ASP A 243 17.12 -11.95 -7.39
N ILE A 244 15.80 -11.91 -7.17
CA ILE A 244 14.93 -10.75 -7.39
C ILE A 244 14.35 -10.25 -6.06
N VAL A 245 14.25 -8.94 -5.88
CA VAL A 245 13.65 -8.29 -4.71
C VAL A 245 12.48 -7.39 -5.14
N ILE A 246 11.29 -7.71 -4.66
CA ILE A 246 10.04 -6.96 -4.86
C ILE A 246 9.67 -6.25 -3.56
N ALA A 247 9.40 -4.95 -3.65
CA ALA A 247 8.79 -4.19 -2.57
C ALA A 247 7.27 -4.20 -2.78
N LEU A 248 6.52 -4.83 -1.87
CA LEU A 248 5.06 -4.78 -1.82
C LEU A 248 4.68 -3.75 -0.76
N VAL A 249 4.25 -2.56 -1.17
CA VAL A 249 4.22 -1.40 -0.28
C VAL A 249 2.89 -0.69 -0.33
N HIS A 250 2.56 0.00 0.74
CA HIS A 250 1.36 0.81 0.84
C HIS A 250 1.74 2.24 1.22
N LEU A 251 2.32 2.99 0.27
CA LEU A 251 2.94 4.31 0.50
C LEU A 251 2.35 5.42 -0.36
N GLY A 252 1.77 5.07 -1.50
CA GLY A 252 1.17 6.00 -2.45
C GLY A 252 2.16 6.61 -3.44
N ILE A 253 1.59 7.05 -4.56
CA ILE A 253 2.27 7.74 -5.66
C ILE A 253 1.87 9.21 -5.64
N TRP A 254 2.85 10.08 -5.38
CA TRP A 254 2.68 11.53 -5.31
C TRP A 254 3.34 12.22 -6.50
N ASN A 255 3.09 13.52 -6.70
CA ASN A 255 3.60 14.25 -7.86
C ASN A 255 5.13 14.33 -7.86
N ASP A 256 5.73 14.65 -6.71
CA ASP A 256 7.18 14.71 -6.52
C ASP A 256 7.78 13.42 -5.93
N ASN A 257 9.11 13.39 -5.83
CA ASN A 257 9.88 12.26 -5.30
C ASN A 257 10.18 12.38 -3.80
N SER A 258 9.55 13.32 -3.09
CA SER A 258 9.81 13.56 -1.66
C SER A 258 9.01 12.63 -0.74
N ARG A 259 7.97 11.96 -1.26
CA ARG A 259 7.10 11.04 -0.51
C ARG A 259 6.79 9.76 -1.29
N GLY A 260 6.28 8.75 -0.57
CA GLY A 260 5.69 7.56 -1.17
C GLY A 260 6.68 6.67 -1.90
N SER A 261 6.18 5.89 -2.87
CA SER A 261 7.02 4.96 -3.64
C SER A 261 8.08 5.65 -4.50
N LYS A 262 7.85 6.88 -4.95
CA LYS A 262 8.88 7.66 -5.68
C LYS A 262 10.06 8.04 -4.77
N ARG A 263 9.80 8.38 -3.50
CA ARG A 263 10.85 8.59 -2.48
C ARG A 263 11.61 7.30 -2.21
N LEU A 264 10.90 6.18 -2.07
CA LEU A 264 11.50 4.87 -1.84
C LEU A 264 12.47 4.50 -2.98
N ALA A 265 12.00 4.53 -4.23
CA ALA A 265 12.80 4.21 -5.42
C ALA A 265 13.99 5.17 -5.63
N SER A 266 13.85 6.43 -5.20
CA SER A 266 14.94 7.41 -5.32
C SER A 266 16.11 7.12 -4.37
N ASN A 267 15.83 6.50 -3.21
CA ASN A 267 16.78 6.45 -2.10
C ASN A 267 17.23 5.02 -1.72
N VAL A 268 16.45 3.99 -2.04
CA VAL A 268 16.76 2.60 -1.69
C VAL A 268 17.28 1.87 -2.91
N ARG A 269 18.47 1.26 -2.78
CA ARG A 269 19.12 0.53 -3.88
C ARG A 269 18.85 -0.95 -3.75
N GLY A 270 18.71 -1.62 -4.89
CA GLY A 270 18.57 -3.08 -4.95
C GLY A 270 17.13 -3.58 -4.88
N ILE A 271 16.14 -2.72 -5.15
CA ILE A 271 14.75 -3.14 -5.44
C ILE A 271 14.62 -3.35 -6.95
N ASP A 272 14.02 -4.45 -7.39
CA ASP A 272 13.80 -4.74 -8.82
C ASP A 272 12.39 -4.34 -9.30
N LEU A 273 11.42 -4.28 -8.39
CA LEU A 273 10.04 -3.83 -8.66
C LEU A 273 9.40 -3.28 -7.38
N ILE A 274 8.65 -2.19 -7.50
CA ILE A 274 7.77 -1.68 -6.46
C ILE A 274 6.32 -1.86 -6.92
N ILE A 275 5.53 -2.58 -6.12
CA ILE A 275 4.07 -2.70 -6.25
C ILE A 275 3.47 -1.90 -5.11
N ASP A 276 2.74 -0.84 -5.43
CA ASP A 276 2.22 0.13 -4.46
C ASP A 276 0.69 0.11 -4.37
N GLY A 277 0.15 0.69 -3.30
CA GLY A 277 -1.26 1.00 -3.07
C GLY A 277 -1.46 2.43 -2.54
N HIS A 278 -2.48 2.66 -1.71
CA HIS A 278 -2.79 3.88 -0.95
C HIS A 278 -3.34 5.06 -1.76
N SER A 279 -2.66 5.46 -2.83
CA SER A 279 -3.00 6.67 -3.59
C SER A 279 -4.11 6.47 -4.61
N HIS A 280 -4.58 5.22 -4.80
CA HIS A 280 -5.60 4.83 -5.77
C HIS A 280 -5.30 5.33 -7.19
N THR A 281 -4.04 5.29 -7.59
CA THR A 281 -3.57 5.86 -8.85
C THR A 281 -3.89 4.93 -10.01
N ASP A 282 -4.67 5.40 -10.98
CA ASP A 282 -4.94 4.68 -12.23
C ASP A 282 -3.78 4.84 -13.22
N LEU A 283 -2.70 4.09 -13.00
CA LEU A 283 -1.55 4.08 -13.90
C LEU A 283 -1.89 3.42 -15.25
N LYS A 284 -1.45 4.07 -16.33
CA LYS A 284 -1.52 3.52 -17.71
C LYS A 284 -0.26 2.73 -18.09
N GLU A 285 0.87 3.11 -17.51
CA GLU A 285 2.19 2.49 -17.71
C GLU A 285 3.01 2.58 -16.42
N PRO A 286 4.06 1.74 -16.24
CA PRO A 286 4.94 1.84 -15.08
C PRO A 286 5.66 3.18 -15.00
N LEU A 287 5.81 3.69 -13.79
CA LEU A 287 6.73 4.80 -13.53
C LEU A 287 8.12 4.25 -13.30
N TYR A 288 9.15 4.92 -13.82
CA TYR A 288 10.54 4.54 -13.61
C TYR A 288 11.28 5.61 -12.83
N ILE A 289 11.84 5.23 -11.68
CA ILE A 289 12.70 6.08 -10.87
C ILE A 289 14.02 5.34 -10.66
N ASN A 290 15.13 5.92 -11.10
CA ASN A 290 16.45 5.30 -11.06
C ASN A 290 16.49 3.86 -11.64
N GLY A 291 15.70 3.61 -12.69
CA GLY A 291 15.58 2.30 -13.33
C GLY A 291 14.68 1.29 -12.60
N THR A 292 14.15 1.61 -11.42
CA THR A 292 13.18 0.76 -10.69
C THR A 292 11.76 1.04 -11.19
N PRO A 293 11.04 0.05 -11.74
CA PRO A 293 9.63 0.20 -12.09
C PRO A 293 8.75 0.29 -10.83
N ILE A 294 7.76 1.16 -10.87
CA ILE A 294 6.71 1.36 -9.87
C ILE A 294 5.35 1.16 -10.55
N VAL A 295 4.51 0.30 -9.98
CA VAL A 295 3.19 -0.03 -10.51
C VAL A 295 2.11 0.02 -9.43
N GLN A 296 0.87 0.28 -9.83
CA GLN A 296 -0.32 0.33 -8.98
C GLN A 296 -1.56 0.05 -9.86
N ALA A 297 -2.51 -0.72 -9.35
CA ALA A 297 -3.68 -1.22 -10.06
C ALA A 297 -4.99 -0.50 -9.65
N PHE A 298 -4.96 0.84 -9.64
CA PHE A 298 -6.10 1.68 -9.28
C PHE A 298 -6.71 1.32 -7.91
N LYS A 299 -7.98 0.92 -7.82
CA LYS A 299 -8.67 0.58 -6.55
C LYS A 299 -9.87 -0.35 -6.78
N TRP A 300 -10.39 -0.91 -5.69
CA TRP A 300 -11.69 -1.61 -5.58
C TRP A 300 -11.81 -2.88 -6.44
N GLY A 301 -10.66 -3.43 -6.84
CA GLY A 301 -10.60 -4.52 -7.81
C GLY A 301 -11.11 -4.12 -9.20
N MET A 302 -11.32 -2.82 -9.49
CA MET A 302 -11.75 -2.36 -10.81
C MET A 302 -10.68 -2.59 -11.88
N LYS A 303 -9.42 -2.75 -11.45
CA LYS A 303 -8.30 -3.15 -12.29
C LYS A 303 -7.43 -4.17 -11.58
N VAL A 304 -6.73 -4.96 -12.38
CA VAL A 304 -5.67 -5.87 -11.94
C VAL A 304 -4.39 -5.48 -12.67
N GLY A 305 -3.30 -5.31 -11.93
CA GLY A 305 -1.99 -5.10 -12.51
C GLY A 305 -1.40 -6.45 -12.92
N MET A 306 -0.97 -6.56 -14.19
CA MET A 306 -0.25 -7.73 -14.67
C MET A 306 1.15 -7.34 -15.10
N GLY A 307 2.15 -7.94 -14.47
CA GLY A 307 3.57 -7.80 -14.80
C GLY A 307 4.13 -9.08 -15.40
N CYS A 308 5.05 -8.95 -16.35
CA CYS A 308 5.81 -10.04 -16.92
C CYS A 308 7.29 -9.73 -16.79
N MET A 309 7.96 -10.42 -15.86
CA MET A 309 9.39 -10.32 -15.66
C MET A 309 10.11 -11.36 -16.50
N THR A 310 11.08 -10.91 -17.31
CA THR A 310 12.08 -11.79 -17.90
C THR A 310 13.33 -11.73 -17.05
N ILE A 311 13.75 -12.88 -16.54
CA ILE A 311 14.87 -13.03 -15.63
C ILE A 311 15.95 -13.85 -16.34
N GLU A 312 17.17 -13.36 -16.32
CA GLU A 312 18.34 -14.02 -16.92
C GLU A 312 19.48 -14.01 -15.91
N GLN A 313 20.03 -15.18 -15.61
CA GLN A 313 21.12 -15.35 -14.63
C GLN A 313 20.81 -14.72 -13.25
N GLY A 314 19.56 -14.87 -12.80
CA GLY A 314 19.11 -14.32 -11.50
C GLY A 314 18.99 -12.80 -11.46
N LYS A 315 18.99 -12.12 -12.61
CA LYS A 315 18.80 -10.66 -12.70
C LYS A 315 17.61 -10.32 -13.58
N LEU A 316 16.92 -9.22 -13.24
CA LEU A 316 15.86 -8.68 -14.06
C LEU A 316 16.45 -8.17 -15.38
N LYS A 317 16.01 -8.75 -16.50
CA LYS A 317 16.40 -8.35 -17.86
C LYS A 317 15.42 -7.35 -18.45
N SER A 318 14.12 -7.61 -18.30
CA SER A 318 13.05 -6.73 -18.75
C SER A 318 11.78 -6.94 -17.93
N PHE A 319 10.96 -5.90 -17.88
CA PHE A 319 9.66 -5.91 -17.23
C PHE A 319 8.62 -5.25 -18.16
N GLU A 320 7.60 -6.03 -18.53
CA GLU A 320 6.39 -5.52 -19.20
C GLU A 320 5.26 -5.45 -18.18
N TRP A 321 4.38 -4.45 -18.28
CA TRP A 321 3.23 -4.33 -17.40
C TRP A 321 2.00 -3.78 -18.12
N ILE A 322 0.82 -4.24 -17.71
CA ILE A 322 -0.47 -3.72 -18.17
C ILE A 322 -1.46 -3.63 -17.00
N SER A 323 -2.32 -2.60 -17.04
CA SER A 323 -3.46 -2.43 -16.15
C SER A 323 -4.71 -3.00 -16.82
N VAL A 324 -5.20 -4.14 -16.32
CA VAL A 324 -6.32 -4.87 -16.91
C VAL A 324 -7.63 -4.43 -16.26
N PRO A 325 -8.59 -3.85 -17.01
CA PRO A 325 -9.88 -3.49 -16.44
C PRO A 325 -10.68 -4.75 -16.08
N VAL A 326 -11.23 -4.78 -14.86
CA VAL A 326 -12.12 -5.84 -14.40
C VAL A 326 -13.56 -5.42 -14.67
N SER A 327 -14.09 -5.89 -15.78
CA SER A 327 -15.46 -5.60 -16.20
C SER A 327 -16.00 -6.74 -17.08
N SER A 328 -17.28 -6.64 -17.43
CA SER A 328 -17.87 -7.52 -18.44
C SER A 328 -17.59 -7.08 -19.88
N GLU A 329 -16.81 -6.02 -20.12
CA GLU A 329 -16.46 -5.58 -21.47
C GLU A 329 -15.27 -6.38 -22.04
N PRO A 330 -15.11 -6.44 -23.38
CA PRO A 330 -13.94 -7.03 -24.01
C PRO A 330 -12.63 -6.38 -23.51
N LEU A 331 -11.61 -7.20 -23.28
CA LEU A 331 -10.30 -6.71 -22.83
C LEU A 331 -9.50 -6.13 -24.00
N PRO A 332 -8.78 -5.02 -23.79
CA PRO A 332 -7.82 -4.51 -24.77
C PRO A 332 -6.55 -5.39 -24.77
N VAL A 333 -6.57 -6.48 -25.54
CA VAL A 333 -5.43 -7.41 -25.65
C VAL A 333 -4.35 -6.83 -26.57
N PRO A 334 -3.09 -6.65 -26.11
CA PRO A 334 -2.01 -6.19 -26.97
C PRO A 334 -1.70 -7.16 -28.11
N ALA A 335 -1.32 -6.63 -29.28
CA ALA A 335 -1.01 -7.45 -30.45
C ALA A 335 0.35 -8.19 -30.36
N LYS A 336 1.26 -7.74 -29.49
CA LYS A 336 2.62 -8.27 -29.30
C LYS A 336 3.02 -8.16 -27.83
N GLY A 337 4.14 -8.79 -27.47
CA GLY A 337 4.66 -8.79 -26.09
C GLY A 337 4.07 -9.92 -25.25
N CYS A 338 4.41 -9.93 -23.97
CA CYS A 338 4.06 -11.03 -23.06
C CYS A 338 2.54 -11.23 -22.93
N PHE A 339 1.75 -10.14 -22.97
CA PHE A 339 0.31 -10.19 -22.72
C PHE A 339 -0.55 -10.61 -23.90
N ALA A 340 0.01 -10.63 -25.13
CA ALA A 340 -0.72 -11.00 -26.34
C ALA A 340 -1.28 -12.43 -26.30
N THR A 341 -0.67 -13.32 -25.51
CA THR A 341 -1.10 -14.71 -25.32
C THR A 341 -1.58 -15.02 -23.90
N LEU A 342 -1.40 -14.10 -22.96
CA LEU A 342 -1.80 -14.29 -21.56
C LEU A 342 -3.25 -13.89 -21.31
N LEU A 343 -3.68 -12.74 -21.86
CA LEU A 343 -5.00 -12.20 -21.56
C LEU A 343 -6.09 -12.96 -22.34
N PRO A 344 -7.21 -13.33 -21.68
CA PRO A 344 -8.39 -13.76 -22.41
C PRO A 344 -9.01 -12.59 -23.18
N ALA A 345 -9.91 -12.86 -24.13
CA ALA A 345 -10.62 -11.82 -24.87
C ALA A 345 -11.60 -11.03 -23.99
N GLN A 346 -12.09 -11.64 -22.91
CA GLN A 346 -13.04 -11.07 -21.95
C GLN A 346 -12.90 -11.83 -20.63
N LEU A 347 -13.15 -11.16 -19.50
CA LEU A 347 -13.21 -11.81 -18.19
C LEU A 347 -14.61 -12.37 -17.92
N LYS A 348 -14.67 -13.55 -17.31
CA LYS A 348 -15.90 -14.13 -16.78
C LYS A 348 -15.83 -14.11 -15.25
N ASP A 349 -16.97 -14.26 -14.60
CA ASP A 349 -17.00 -14.46 -13.15
C ASP A 349 -16.85 -15.97 -12.85
N ASP A 350 -15.95 -16.32 -11.93
CA ASP A 350 -15.88 -17.67 -11.37
C ASP A 350 -17.17 -17.95 -10.58
N SER A 351 -18.01 -18.83 -11.12
CA SER A 351 -19.35 -19.10 -10.58
C SER A 351 -19.33 -19.72 -9.18
N PHE A 352 -18.30 -20.51 -8.87
CA PHE A 352 -18.19 -21.14 -7.55
C PHE A 352 -17.86 -20.11 -6.48
N LEU A 353 -16.92 -19.21 -6.77
CA LEU A 353 -16.61 -18.11 -5.86
C LEU A 353 -17.79 -17.15 -5.73
N GLU A 354 -18.49 -16.84 -6.83
CA GLU A 354 -19.70 -16.00 -6.78
C GLU A 354 -20.79 -16.62 -5.88
N GLU A 355 -21.00 -17.94 -5.95
CA GLU A 355 -21.95 -18.66 -5.08
C GLU A 355 -21.56 -18.58 -3.59
N ILE A 356 -20.27 -18.64 -3.26
CA ILE A 356 -19.78 -18.49 -1.88
C ILE A 356 -20.01 -17.07 -1.34
N LEU A 357 -19.82 -16.05 -2.18
CA LEU A 357 -19.83 -14.65 -1.76
C LEU A 357 -21.25 -14.04 -1.74
N SER A 358 -22.14 -14.47 -2.62
CA SER A 358 -23.50 -13.92 -2.75
C SER A 358 -24.32 -13.92 -1.45
N PRO A 359 -24.29 -14.98 -0.60
CA PRO A 359 -25.02 -14.99 0.66
C PRO A 359 -24.64 -13.87 1.64
N PHE A 360 -23.38 -13.41 1.62
CA PHE A 360 -22.94 -12.28 2.45
C PHE A 360 -23.64 -10.98 2.01
N ALA A 361 -23.67 -10.72 0.70
CA ALA A 361 -24.34 -9.57 0.13
C ALA A 361 -25.85 -9.59 0.37
N GLU A 362 -26.50 -10.74 0.18
CA GLU A 362 -27.94 -10.86 0.45
C GLU A 362 -28.31 -10.57 1.90
N LYS A 363 -27.51 -11.01 2.87
CA LYS A 363 -27.79 -10.79 4.30
C LYS A 363 -27.72 -9.29 4.65
N VAL A 364 -26.75 -8.60 4.08
CA VAL A 364 -26.57 -7.15 4.28
C VAL A 364 -27.67 -6.37 3.58
N GLU A 365 -28.01 -6.73 2.34
CA GLU A 365 -29.08 -6.10 1.56
C GLU A 365 -30.43 -6.19 2.29
N ARG A 366 -30.78 -7.36 2.83
CA ARG A 366 -32.00 -7.54 3.63
C ARG A 366 -32.03 -6.63 4.88
N SER A 367 -30.88 -6.29 5.44
CA SER A 367 -30.77 -5.50 6.66
C SER A 367 -30.71 -3.99 6.41
N LEU A 368 -30.20 -3.57 5.25
CA LEU A 368 -29.85 -2.17 4.96
C LEU A 368 -30.62 -1.55 3.77
N SER A 369 -31.55 -2.28 3.16
CA SER A 369 -32.35 -1.82 2.00
C SER A 369 -33.43 -0.79 2.35
N GLU A 370 -33.69 -0.52 3.63
CA GLU A 370 -34.68 0.47 4.06
C GLU A 370 -34.40 1.85 3.48
N VAL A 371 -35.40 2.43 2.80
CA VAL A 371 -35.38 3.81 2.29
C VAL A 371 -35.67 4.78 3.44
N ILE A 372 -34.74 5.71 3.67
CA ILE A 372 -34.75 6.67 4.79
C ILE A 372 -34.99 8.12 4.34
N GLY A 373 -34.95 8.40 3.03
CA GLY A 373 -35.14 9.73 2.45
C GLY A 373 -35.01 9.74 0.92
N PHE A 374 -35.00 10.93 0.31
CA PHE A 374 -34.87 11.13 -1.14
C PHE A 374 -33.92 12.29 -1.46
N ALA A 375 -32.75 12.02 -2.06
CA ALA A 375 -31.80 13.05 -2.47
C ALA A 375 -32.28 13.76 -3.74
N GLU A 376 -32.41 15.10 -3.70
CA GLU A 376 -32.91 15.89 -4.83
C GLU A 376 -31.89 16.01 -5.98
N GLY A 377 -30.64 15.62 -5.75
CA GLY A 377 -29.58 15.61 -6.75
C GLY A 377 -28.36 14.78 -6.30
N HIS A 378 -27.35 14.73 -7.16
CA HIS A 378 -26.09 14.02 -6.87
C HIS A 378 -25.18 14.86 -5.98
N PHE A 379 -24.69 14.27 -4.88
CA PHE A 379 -23.65 14.83 -4.03
C PHE A 379 -22.32 14.15 -4.34
N PRO A 380 -21.36 14.86 -4.97
CA PRO A 380 -20.07 14.31 -5.34
C PRO A 380 -19.15 14.08 -4.13
N ILE A 381 -18.13 13.24 -4.30
CA ILE A 381 -17.12 12.94 -3.28
C ILE A 381 -15.77 13.59 -3.59
N GLU A 382 -15.51 13.91 -4.85
CA GLU A 382 -14.22 14.32 -5.41
C GLU A 382 -13.63 15.56 -4.72
N THR A 383 -14.50 16.45 -4.24
CA THR A 383 -14.14 17.73 -3.60
C THR A 383 -13.94 17.62 -2.08
N SER A 384 -14.41 16.55 -1.44
CA SER A 384 -14.45 16.41 0.02
C SER A 384 -13.09 16.58 0.71
N ARG A 385 -11.99 16.27 0.00
CA ARG A 385 -10.61 16.32 0.52
C ARG A 385 -9.83 17.57 0.10
N SER A 386 -10.45 18.52 -0.60
CA SER A 386 -9.75 19.67 -1.19
C SER A 386 -10.48 21.00 -1.07
N GLN A 387 -11.79 20.98 -0.80
CA GLN A 387 -12.65 22.15 -0.62
C GLN A 387 -13.96 21.77 0.12
N GLU A 388 -14.82 22.75 0.39
CA GLU A 388 -16.19 22.49 0.88
C GLU A 388 -16.94 21.55 -0.07
N SER A 389 -17.68 20.58 0.49
CA SER A 389 -18.59 19.73 -0.28
C SER A 389 -20.00 19.74 0.30
N GLU A 390 -20.98 19.54 -0.57
CA GLU A 390 -22.40 19.48 -0.21
C GLU A 390 -22.68 18.32 0.76
N LEU A 391 -22.01 17.19 0.55
CA LEU A 391 -22.14 16.01 1.43
C LEU A 391 -21.44 16.25 2.78
N GLY A 392 -20.28 16.91 2.77
CA GLY A 392 -19.59 17.32 3.98
C GLY A 392 -20.43 18.24 4.85
N ASN A 393 -21.12 19.20 4.23
CA ASN A 393 -22.07 20.08 4.91
C ASN A 393 -23.22 19.30 5.56
N LEU A 394 -23.82 18.35 4.83
CA LEU A 394 -24.92 17.52 5.32
C LEU A 394 -24.50 16.66 6.53
N ILE A 395 -23.31 16.06 6.48
CA ILE A 395 -22.75 15.23 7.56
C ILE A 395 -22.39 16.07 8.79
N ALA A 396 -21.75 17.23 8.61
CA ALA A 396 -21.45 18.10 9.73
C ALA A 396 -22.73 18.62 10.40
N ASP A 397 -23.76 18.95 9.61
CA ASP A 397 -25.06 19.35 10.14
C ASP A 397 -25.78 18.22 10.89
N SER A 398 -25.64 16.96 10.47
CA SER A 398 -26.26 15.82 11.17
C SER A 398 -25.63 15.60 12.54
N MET A 399 -24.30 15.73 12.67
CA MET A 399 -23.62 15.68 13.97
C MET A 399 -24.06 16.83 14.88
N LEU A 400 -24.14 18.04 14.34
CA LEU A 400 -24.63 19.20 15.09
C LEU A 400 -26.08 19.00 15.57
N TRP A 401 -26.94 18.44 14.71
CA TRP A 401 -28.33 18.15 15.05
C TRP A 401 -28.45 17.06 16.13
N LEU A 402 -27.68 15.97 16.01
CA LEU A 402 -27.70 14.89 16.99
C LEU A 402 -27.30 15.41 18.38
N ALA A 403 -26.23 16.19 18.43
CA ALA A 403 -25.65 16.72 19.67
C ALA A 403 -26.34 18.00 20.19
N ARG A 404 -27.47 18.44 19.62
CA ARG A 404 -28.14 19.72 19.93
C ARG A 404 -28.44 19.95 21.42
N ASP A 405 -28.70 18.89 22.17
CA ASP A 405 -29.00 18.94 23.61
C ASP A 405 -27.74 19.23 24.46
N LEU A 406 -26.55 19.06 23.87
CA LEU A 406 -25.25 19.44 24.44
C LEU A 406 -24.79 20.83 23.96
N HIS A 407 -25.64 21.52 23.18
CA HIS A 407 -25.43 22.87 22.67
C HIS A 407 -24.03 23.13 22.05
N PRO A 408 -23.54 22.30 21.11
CA PRO A 408 -22.33 22.61 20.35
C PRO A 408 -22.50 23.92 19.56
N ASP A 409 -21.48 24.78 19.58
CA ASP A 409 -21.42 26.01 18.78
C ASP A 409 -21.31 25.68 17.28
N PHE A 410 -20.61 24.60 16.92
CA PHE A 410 -20.49 24.10 15.55
C PHE A 410 -20.07 22.62 15.51
N ALA A 411 -20.05 22.03 14.32
CA ALA A 411 -19.50 20.71 14.07
C ALA A 411 -18.43 20.71 12.98
N LEU A 412 -17.48 19.78 13.12
CA LEU A 412 -16.37 19.56 12.19
C LEU A 412 -16.21 18.07 11.89
N HIS A 413 -16.15 17.75 10.60
CA HIS A 413 -15.78 16.43 10.07
C HIS A 413 -14.54 16.54 9.17
N ASN A 414 -13.86 15.44 8.91
CA ASN A 414 -12.75 15.34 7.98
C ASN A 414 -13.22 14.70 6.67
N GLY A 415 -12.81 15.26 5.54
CA GLY A 415 -13.20 14.79 4.21
C GLY A 415 -12.83 13.33 3.93
N GLY A 416 -11.75 12.84 4.55
CA GLY A 416 -11.30 11.46 4.47
C GLY A 416 -12.28 10.45 5.06
N GLY A 417 -13.17 10.89 5.94
CA GLY A 417 -14.26 10.10 6.52
C GLY A 417 -15.41 9.82 5.55
N ILE A 418 -15.52 10.58 4.46
CA ILE A 418 -16.56 10.43 3.42
C ILE A 418 -16.03 9.51 2.33
N ARG A 419 -16.66 8.34 2.12
CA ARG A 419 -16.09 7.25 1.31
C ARG A 419 -16.85 6.92 0.03
N ALA A 420 -18.10 7.33 -0.08
CA ALA A 420 -18.90 7.21 -1.29
C ALA A 420 -19.69 8.50 -1.58
N PRO A 421 -20.06 8.76 -2.84
CA PRO A 421 -21.01 9.82 -3.18
C PRO A 421 -22.45 9.42 -2.80
N LEU A 422 -23.34 10.42 -2.72
CA LEU A 422 -24.78 10.21 -2.59
C LEU A 422 -25.45 10.52 -3.95
N PRO A 423 -25.88 9.51 -4.73
CA PRO A 423 -26.64 9.76 -5.96
C PRO A 423 -28.01 10.38 -5.65
N GLY A 424 -28.59 11.08 -6.63
CA GLY A 424 -29.98 11.54 -6.55
C GLY A 424 -30.96 10.36 -6.59
N GLY A 425 -32.12 10.53 -5.95
CA GLY A 425 -33.15 9.48 -5.81
C GLY A 425 -33.26 8.95 -4.38
N ASP A 426 -33.77 7.73 -4.23
CA ASP A 426 -34.00 7.11 -2.92
C ASP A 426 -32.68 6.93 -2.14
N ILE A 427 -32.71 7.34 -0.88
CA ILE A 427 -31.59 7.18 0.05
C ILE A 427 -31.88 5.96 0.92
N THR A 428 -31.04 4.93 0.85
CA THR A 428 -31.14 3.74 1.71
C THR A 428 -30.18 3.78 2.89
N LYS A 429 -30.43 2.98 3.94
CA LYS A 429 -29.44 2.79 5.02
C LYS A 429 -28.11 2.27 4.48
N LYS A 430 -28.15 1.35 3.52
CA LYS A 430 -26.95 0.80 2.85
C LYS A 430 -26.09 1.91 2.27
N ARG A 431 -26.71 2.87 1.59
CA ARG A 431 -26.02 4.05 1.04
C ARG A 431 -25.32 4.85 2.13
N ILE A 432 -25.90 5.02 3.31
CA ILE A 432 -25.25 5.74 4.41
C ILE A 432 -24.05 4.95 4.96
N TYR A 433 -24.14 3.62 5.05
CA TYR A 433 -23.01 2.77 5.44
C TYR A 433 -21.86 2.83 4.43
N GLU A 434 -22.14 2.93 3.13
CA GLU A 434 -21.12 3.17 2.10
C GLU A 434 -20.47 4.55 2.23
N ILE A 435 -21.24 5.58 2.59
CA ILE A 435 -20.72 6.96 2.75
C ILE A 435 -19.86 7.10 4.01
N LEU A 436 -20.31 6.52 5.14
CA LEU A 436 -19.67 6.58 6.46
C LEU A 436 -19.39 5.16 7.00
N PRO A 437 -18.41 4.44 6.45
CA PRO A 437 -18.18 3.02 6.77
C PRO A 437 -17.42 2.80 8.08
N PHE A 438 -16.80 3.83 8.65
CA PHE A 438 -16.06 3.72 9.90
C PHE A 438 -17.00 3.68 11.11
N ASP A 439 -16.61 2.94 12.14
CA ASP A 439 -17.30 2.90 13.45
C ASP A 439 -16.98 4.13 14.32
N ASN A 440 -16.90 5.31 13.69
CA ASN A 440 -16.71 6.56 14.40
C ASN A 440 -18.01 6.96 15.10
N THR A 441 -17.91 7.35 16.37
CA THR A 441 -19.03 7.91 17.15
C THR A 441 -19.03 9.43 17.08
N VAL A 442 -20.14 10.07 17.40
CA VAL A 442 -20.21 11.54 17.55
C VAL A 442 -19.73 11.92 18.96
N VAL A 443 -18.77 12.82 19.02
CA VAL A 443 -18.15 13.31 20.26
C VAL A 443 -18.32 14.81 20.37
N VAL A 444 -18.70 15.31 21.54
CA VAL A 444 -18.74 16.74 21.86
C VAL A 444 -17.54 17.11 22.71
N ILE A 445 -16.82 18.15 22.29
CA ILE A 445 -15.56 18.59 22.89
C ILE A 445 -15.64 20.07 23.25
N LYS A 446 -15.19 20.45 24.44
CA LYS A 446 -15.06 21.85 24.85
C LYS A 446 -13.60 22.30 24.79
N LEU A 447 -13.33 23.33 23.97
CA LEU A 447 -12.00 23.94 23.80
C LEU A 447 -12.03 25.42 24.18
N LYS A 448 -10.92 25.94 24.73
CA LYS A 448 -10.70 27.40 24.77
C LYS A 448 -10.57 27.95 23.36
N GLY A 449 -11.04 29.17 23.11
CA GLY A 449 -11.00 29.82 21.81
C GLY A 449 -9.60 29.90 21.20
N ALA A 450 -8.55 30.07 22.02
CA ALA A 450 -7.17 29.99 21.55
C ALA A 450 -6.82 28.63 20.90
N LEU A 451 -7.37 27.53 21.39
CA LEU A 451 -7.25 26.20 20.77
C LEU A 451 -8.12 26.07 19.52
N VAL A 452 -9.29 26.74 19.48
CA VAL A 452 -10.14 26.79 18.28
C VAL A 452 -9.46 27.54 17.14
N THR A 453 -8.77 28.64 17.44
CA THR A 453 -7.93 29.35 16.45
C THR A 453 -6.87 28.41 15.88
N ARG A 454 -6.13 27.69 16.74
CA ARG A 454 -5.13 26.70 16.29
C ARG A 454 -5.74 25.54 15.51
N LEU A 455 -6.96 25.12 15.85
CA LEU A 455 -7.70 24.11 15.09
C LEU A 455 -7.97 24.58 13.65
N PHE A 456 -8.38 25.84 13.44
CA PHE A 456 -8.60 26.37 12.09
C PHE A 456 -7.30 26.69 11.35
N GLU A 457 -6.22 27.03 12.06
CA GLU A 457 -4.88 27.13 11.48
C GLU A 457 -4.40 25.76 10.96
N HIS A 458 -4.55 24.70 11.76
CA HIS A 458 -4.27 23.33 11.32
C HIS A 458 -5.12 22.97 10.10
N ALA A 459 -6.43 23.20 10.18
CA ALA A 459 -7.37 22.90 9.10
C ALA A 459 -7.03 23.62 7.79
N ALA A 460 -6.47 24.83 7.87
CA ALA A 460 -5.99 25.60 6.72
C ALA A 460 -4.63 25.13 6.18
N SER A 461 -3.80 24.51 7.03
CA SER A 461 -2.51 23.92 6.65
C SER A 461 -2.59 22.54 6.02
N VAL A 462 -3.78 21.92 6.06
CA VAL A 462 -3.99 20.62 5.44
C VAL A 462 -3.81 20.71 3.92
N SER A 463 -2.86 19.95 3.38
CA SER A 463 -2.63 19.85 1.95
C SER A 463 -3.87 19.35 1.20
N LYS A 464 -4.17 19.97 0.05
CA LYS A 464 -5.30 19.55 -0.79
C LYS A 464 -5.17 18.09 -1.22
N GLY A 465 -6.28 17.35 -1.16
CA GLY A 465 -6.33 15.91 -1.42
C GLY A 465 -6.10 15.07 -0.17
N SER A 466 -5.65 15.66 0.94
CA SER A 466 -5.53 14.98 2.22
C SER A 466 -6.91 14.67 2.81
N GLY A 467 -7.04 13.50 3.44
CA GLY A 467 -8.23 13.13 4.21
C GLY A 467 -8.54 14.11 5.36
N ALA A 468 -7.52 14.81 5.85
CA ALA A 468 -7.64 15.76 6.96
C ALA A 468 -8.43 17.04 6.64
N PHE A 469 -8.80 17.28 5.37
CA PHE A 469 -9.43 18.53 4.97
C PHE A 469 -10.78 18.72 5.69
N PRO A 470 -11.06 19.89 6.30
CA PRO A 470 -12.24 20.09 7.12
C PRO A 470 -13.53 20.15 6.29
N GLN A 471 -14.62 19.62 6.83
CA GLN A 471 -16.01 19.86 6.42
C GLN A 471 -16.76 20.42 7.63
N LEU A 472 -17.47 21.53 7.45
CA LEU A 472 -17.96 22.35 8.56
C LEU A 472 -19.49 22.40 8.56
N SER A 473 -20.09 22.45 9.75
CA SER A 473 -21.54 22.64 9.88
C SER A 473 -21.96 24.08 9.56
N LYS A 474 -23.27 24.29 9.43
CA LYS A 474 -23.87 25.62 9.35
C LYS A 474 -23.39 26.50 10.51
N GLY A 475 -23.28 27.80 10.24
CA GLY A 475 -22.84 28.79 11.21
C GLY A 475 -21.34 29.06 11.22
N VAL A 476 -20.51 28.23 10.59
CA VAL A 476 -19.08 28.49 10.44
C VAL A 476 -18.77 29.08 9.07
N ARG A 477 -17.90 30.09 9.03
CA ARG A 477 -17.19 30.49 7.81
C ARG A 477 -15.69 30.49 8.03
N LEU A 478 -14.97 29.88 7.11
CA LEU A 478 -13.52 29.77 7.06
C LEU A 478 -13.01 30.28 5.71
N ARG A 479 -12.02 31.17 5.71
CA ARG A 479 -11.25 31.50 4.50
C ARG A 479 -9.83 31.00 4.62
N ILE A 480 -9.31 30.40 3.55
CA ILE A 480 -7.96 29.83 3.47
C ILE A 480 -7.17 30.55 2.39
N SER A 481 -5.98 31.04 2.73
CA SER A 481 -5.10 31.72 1.78
C SER A 481 -4.50 30.70 0.79
N SER A 482 -4.60 30.94 -0.51
CA SER A 482 -4.15 30.01 -1.55
C SER A 482 -2.62 29.82 -1.67
N GLY A 483 -1.81 30.53 -0.88
CA GLY A 483 -0.33 30.41 -0.92
C GLY A 483 0.39 30.46 0.43
N ALA A 484 -0.27 30.88 1.52
CA ALA A 484 0.33 30.91 2.86
C ALA A 484 -0.24 29.83 3.79
N GLU A 485 -1.19 29.02 3.32
CA GLU A 485 -1.81 27.92 4.07
C GLU A 485 -2.33 28.35 5.47
N ARG A 486 -2.83 29.59 5.54
CA ARG A 486 -3.36 30.19 6.78
C ARG A 486 -4.86 30.41 6.69
N SER A 487 -5.53 30.20 7.81
CA SER A 487 -6.91 30.62 8.01
C SER A 487 -7.00 32.13 8.24
N TYR A 488 -7.99 32.79 7.65
CA TYR A 488 -8.34 34.17 7.94
C TYR A 488 -9.86 34.36 7.96
N GLN A 489 -10.33 35.40 8.67
CA GLN A 489 -11.75 35.74 8.81
C GLN A 489 -12.63 34.54 9.24
N VAL A 490 -12.15 33.76 10.22
CA VAL A 490 -12.94 32.66 10.76
C VAL A 490 -14.05 33.23 11.64
N THR A 491 -15.29 32.84 11.35
CA THR A 491 -16.45 33.23 12.16
C THR A 491 -17.27 32.02 12.56
N ILE A 492 -17.78 32.04 13.79
CA ILE A 492 -18.70 31.05 14.36
C ILE A 492 -19.98 31.80 14.75
N SER A 493 -21.10 31.40 14.17
CA SER A 493 -22.39 32.10 14.27
C SER A 493 -22.28 33.60 13.95
N GLY A 494 -21.44 33.93 12.96
CA GLY A 494 -21.20 35.31 12.49
C GLY A 494 -20.24 36.15 13.33
N SER A 495 -19.76 35.64 14.47
CA SER A 495 -18.80 36.35 15.33
C SER A 495 -17.37 35.80 15.13
N PRO A 496 -16.32 36.65 15.18
CA PRO A 496 -14.93 36.18 15.25
C PRO A 496 -14.69 35.24 16.45
N ILE A 497 -13.64 34.43 16.38
CA ILE A 497 -13.22 33.59 17.51
C ILE A 497 -12.71 34.50 18.64
N ASP A 498 -13.31 34.38 19.82
CA ASP A 498 -12.83 34.98 21.07
C ASP A 498 -11.86 33.99 21.73
N PRO A 499 -10.56 34.33 21.92
CA PRO A 499 -9.57 33.40 22.44
C PRO A 499 -9.85 32.90 23.87
N ASP A 500 -10.61 33.66 24.67
CA ASP A 500 -10.90 33.37 26.07
C ASP A 500 -12.23 32.64 26.27
N LYS A 501 -13.15 32.71 25.28
CA LYS A 501 -14.42 31.96 25.30
C LYS A 501 -14.17 30.44 25.19
N ILE A 502 -14.99 29.65 25.87
CA ILE A 502 -15.08 28.19 25.66
C ILE A 502 -16.06 27.92 24.52
N TYR A 503 -15.62 27.13 23.55
CA TYR A 503 -16.45 26.66 22.44
C TYR A 503 -16.71 25.16 22.60
N SER A 504 -17.97 24.76 22.39
CA SER A 504 -18.42 23.38 22.32
C SER A 504 -18.48 22.95 20.85
N ILE A 505 -17.87 21.81 20.52
CA ILE A 505 -17.65 21.36 19.15
C ILE A 505 -18.13 19.92 19.02
N ALA A 506 -19.06 19.65 18.11
CA ALA A 506 -19.40 18.29 17.74
C ALA A 506 -18.42 17.79 16.65
N THR A 507 -17.83 16.63 16.85
CA THR A 507 -16.94 15.99 15.88
C THR A 507 -17.12 14.48 15.93
N ASN A 508 -16.26 13.74 15.25
CA ASN A 508 -16.26 12.28 15.30
C ASN A 508 -15.11 11.77 16.19
N SER A 509 -15.24 10.55 16.74
CA SER A 509 -14.28 9.99 17.69
C SER A 509 -12.84 9.90 17.17
N TYR A 510 -12.67 9.59 15.89
CA TYR A 510 -11.36 9.59 15.23
C TYR A 510 -10.66 10.96 15.34
N LEU A 511 -11.36 12.06 15.01
CA LEU A 511 -10.80 13.40 15.18
C LEU A 511 -10.66 13.77 16.66
N ALA A 512 -11.61 13.39 17.50
CA ALA A 512 -11.55 13.62 18.95
C ALA A 512 -10.29 13.02 19.60
N ASP A 513 -9.81 11.90 19.05
CA ASP A 513 -8.57 11.22 19.47
C ASP A 513 -7.30 11.80 18.80
N GLY A 514 -7.43 12.90 18.06
CA GLY A 514 -6.31 13.59 17.41
C GLY A 514 -5.94 13.06 16.03
N GLY A 515 -6.78 12.21 15.43
CA GLY A 515 -6.64 11.74 14.05
C GLY A 515 -6.52 12.91 13.06
N ASP A 516 -5.90 12.65 11.92
CA ASP A 516 -5.65 13.65 10.86
C ASP A 516 -4.86 14.88 11.35
N GLY A 517 -4.14 14.73 12.47
CA GLY A 517 -3.35 15.80 13.07
C GLY A 517 -4.15 16.82 13.89
N TYR A 518 -5.46 16.62 14.12
CA TYR A 518 -6.29 17.49 14.96
C TYR A 518 -6.00 17.34 16.46
N ARG A 519 -4.71 17.32 16.85
CA ARG A 519 -4.19 17.11 18.20
C ARG A 519 -4.69 18.13 19.22
N MET A 520 -5.26 19.25 18.77
CA MET A 520 -5.83 20.26 19.66
C MET A 520 -7.03 19.72 20.41
N PHE A 521 -7.74 18.72 19.86
CA PHE A 521 -8.81 18.01 20.56
C PHE A 521 -8.34 17.21 21.78
N LEU A 522 -7.07 16.78 21.82
CA LEU A 522 -6.50 16.11 22.99
C LEU A 522 -6.31 17.04 24.20
N GLN A 523 -6.39 18.36 23.98
CA GLN A 523 -6.28 19.39 25.02
C GLN A 523 -7.67 19.88 25.48
N ALA A 524 -8.70 19.05 25.27
CA ALA A 524 -10.06 19.33 25.68
C ALA A 524 -10.20 19.60 27.18
N LEU A 525 -10.99 20.61 27.53
CA LEU A 525 -11.41 20.85 28.91
C LEU A 525 -12.43 19.80 29.34
N GLU A 526 -13.34 19.46 28.41
CA GLU A 526 -14.35 18.43 28.60
C GLU A 526 -14.52 17.67 27.28
N ARG A 527 -14.79 16.36 27.39
CA ARG A 527 -15.10 15.47 26.27
C ARG A 527 -16.27 14.58 26.67
N TYR A 528 -17.26 14.50 25.79
CA TYR A 528 -18.39 13.59 25.94
C TYR A 528 -18.59 12.81 24.63
N ASP A 529 -18.38 11.49 24.69
CA ASP A 529 -18.69 10.60 23.58
C ASP A 529 -20.15 10.16 23.70
N THR A 530 -20.95 10.47 22.69
CA THR A 530 -22.37 10.08 22.68
C THR A 530 -22.56 8.56 22.58
N SER A 531 -21.51 7.83 22.18
CA SER A 531 -21.54 6.42 21.78
C SER A 531 -22.46 6.13 20.59
N ILE A 532 -23.05 7.17 19.97
CA ILE A 532 -23.88 7.05 18.78
C ILE A 532 -22.98 7.18 17.57
N LEU A 533 -23.09 6.24 16.64
CA LEU A 533 -22.31 6.21 15.43
C LEU A 533 -22.65 7.41 14.53
N GLN A 534 -21.64 7.97 13.87
CA GLN A 534 -21.80 9.10 12.96
C GLN A 534 -22.77 8.76 11.81
N ARG A 535 -22.72 7.52 11.30
CA ARG A 535 -23.67 7.03 10.29
C ARG A 535 -25.10 7.02 10.80
N ASP A 536 -25.33 6.63 12.05
CA ASP A 536 -26.67 6.61 12.66
C ASP A 536 -27.18 8.04 12.88
N ALA A 537 -26.28 8.97 13.24
CA ALA A 537 -26.59 10.40 13.29
C ALA A 537 -27.10 10.93 11.94
N LEU A 538 -26.44 10.56 10.84
CA LEU A 538 -26.86 10.94 9.50
C LEU A 538 -28.18 10.27 9.08
N ILE A 539 -28.35 8.98 9.36
CA ILE A 539 -29.61 8.25 9.10
C ILE A 539 -30.78 8.98 9.77
N GLU A 540 -30.69 9.20 11.08
CA GLU A 540 -31.75 9.84 11.86
C GLU A 540 -32.01 11.29 11.42
N TYR A 541 -30.97 12.03 11.06
CA TYR A 541 -31.11 13.40 10.56
C TYR A 541 -31.87 13.45 9.23
N ILE A 542 -31.55 12.56 8.29
CA ILE A 542 -32.27 12.46 7.02
C ILE A 542 -33.72 12.02 7.27
N THR A 543 -33.93 10.98 8.07
CA THR A 543 -35.28 10.44 8.35
C THR A 543 -36.19 11.46 9.04
N ARG A 544 -35.67 12.25 9.98
CA ARG A 544 -36.50 13.12 10.83
C ARG A 544 -36.53 14.59 10.40
N VAL A 545 -35.46 15.09 9.78
CA VAL A 545 -35.28 16.55 9.56
C VAL A 545 -35.10 16.87 8.09
N LYS A 546 -34.15 16.22 7.42
CA LYS A 546 -33.78 16.49 6.02
C LYS A 546 -34.21 15.33 5.12
N LYS A 547 -35.52 15.03 5.10
CA LYS A 547 -36.09 13.94 4.28
C LYS A 547 -35.78 14.07 2.79
N ARG A 548 -35.60 15.30 2.31
CA ARG A 548 -35.23 15.61 0.93
C ARG A 548 -34.02 16.55 0.88
N PRO A 549 -32.79 16.06 1.08
CA PRO A 549 -31.62 16.92 1.03
C PRO A 549 -31.30 17.31 -0.42
N ALA A 550 -30.97 18.58 -0.64
CA ALA A 550 -30.51 19.11 -1.91
C ALA A 550 -29.00 19.39 -1.86
N PRO A 551 -28.24 19.14 -2.94
CA PRO A 551 -26.81 19.43 -2.98
C PRO A 551 -26.60 20.93 -3.14
N VAL A 552 -26.31 21.62 -2.03
CA VAL A 552 -26.08 23.07 -1.99
C VAL A 552 -24.79 23.38 -1.24
N LEU A 553 -23.91 24.15 -1.88
CA LEU A 553 -22.76 24.78 -1.22
C LEU A 553 -23.18 26.12 -0.61
N GLU A 554 -22.77 26.36 0.64
CA GLU A 554 -23.19 27.54 1.41
C GLU A 554 -22.04 28.52 1.67
N LYS A 555 -20.88 28.28 1.05
CA LYS A 555 -19.65 29.07 1.23
C LYS A 555 -19.25 29.11 2.71
N ARG A 556 -19.23 27.93 3.33
CA ARG A 556 -18.67 27.67 4.65
C ARG A 556 -17.14 27.65 4.59
N ILE A 557 -16.54 27.23 3.47
CA ILE A 557 -15.09 27.29 3.24
C ILE A 557 -14.79 27.94 1.89
N GLU A 558 -13.99 29.02 1.89
CA GLU A 558 -13.55 29.70 0.67
C GLU A 558 -12.02 29.69 0.59
N ILE A 559 -11.47 29.35 -0.58
CA ILE A 559 -10.02 29.36 -0.83
C ILE A 559 -9.71 30.49 -1.81
N GLY A 560 -8.88 31.46 -1.42
CA GLY A 560 -8.61 32.65 -2.22
C GLY A 560 -7.26 33.33 -1.94
N LEU A 561 -6.87 34.28 -2.79
CA LEU A 561 -5.69 35.12 -2.59
C LEU A 561 -5.92 36.03 -1.37
N SER A 562 -4.89 36.22 -0.54
CA SER A 562 -4.95 37.00 0.70
C SER A 562 -5.15 38.51 0.48
N ASP A 563 -5.24 38.97 -0.76
CA ASP A 563 -5.04 40.38 -1.17
C ASP A 563 -6.18 41.35 -0.82
N ASN A 564 -7.10 40.96 0.07
CA ASN A 564 -8.19 41.83 0.54
C ASN A 564 -8.26 41.90 2.09
N LEU A 565 -7.11 42.18 2.74
CA LEU A 565 -7.08 42.50 4.17
C LEU A 565 -6.43 43.86 4.43
N THR A 566 -7.21 44.92 4.30
CA THR A 566 -7.17 46.01 5.27
C THR A 566 -8.06 45.60 6.45
N SER A 567 -7.45 45.23 7.58
CA SER A 567 -8.15 45.19 8.87
C SER A 567 -7.91 46.51 9.61
N PRO A 568 -8.94 47.14 10.20
CA PRO A 568 -8.80 48.35 10.99
C PRO A 568 -8.36 47.96 12.41
N LEU A 569 -7.06 47.79 12.62
CA LEU A 569 -6.47 47.81 13.96
C LEU A 569 -5.54 49.03 14.06
N MET A 570 -6.07 50.03 14.76
CA MET A 570 -5.41 51.19 15.40
C MET A 570 -4.12 51.71 14.75
N LYS A 571 -4.26 52.81 13.99
CA LYS A 571 -3.19 53.79 13.85
C LYS A 571 -2.88 54.38 15.22
N SER A 572 -1.76 54.02 15.82
CA SER A 572 -1.07 54.90 16.77
C SER A 572 0.13 55.51 16.07
N ASP A 573 -0.05 56.73 15.60
CA ASP A 573 1.02 57.57 15.07
C ASP A 573 1.95 58.01 16.20
N LYS A 574 3.10 57.32 16.37
CA LYS A 574 4.34 57.93 16.87
C LYS A 574 5.55 57.26 16.21
N PRO A 575 6.42 58.01 15.50
CA PRO A 575 7.64 57.44 14.93
C PRO A 575 8.70 57.30 16.04
N PHE A 576 9.27 56.09 16.18
CA PHE A 576 10.54 55.93 16.89
C PHE A 576 11.71 56.11 15.90
N PRO A 577 12.78 56.83 16.30
CA PRO A 577 13.78 57.35 15.39
C PRO A 577 14.73 56.27 14.86
N GLN A 578 15.03 56.37 13.57
CA GLN A 578 16.19 55.72 12.96
C GLN A 578 17.45 56.31 13.56
N ASN A 579 18.18 55.50 14.34
CA ASN A 579 19.63 55.55 14.51
C ASN A 579 20.05 54.43 15.47
N LEU A 580 20.54 53.30 14.94
CA LEU A 580 21.77 52.65 15.39
C LEU A 580 22.08 51.45 14.50
N HIS A 581 23.24 51.57 13.87
CA HIS A 581 23.93 50.58 13.06
C HIS A 581 24.17 49.25 13.79
N TRP A 582 24.10 48.17 13.02
CA TRP A 582 25.08 47.06 12.98
C TRP A 582 25.62 46.54 14.31
N ALA A 583 25.22 45.32 14.69
CA ALA A 583 26.13 44.22 15.05
C ALA A 583 25.34 42.97 15.45
N TYR A 584 26.01 41.82 15.36
CA TYR A 584 25.61 40.49 15.85
C TYR A 584 24.86 39.57 14.88
N MET A 585 25.58 39.17 13.84
CA MET A 585 25.58 37.77 13.44
C MET A 585 27.02 37.30 13.22
N LYS A 586 27.33 36.14 13.83
CA LYS A 586 28.54 35.31 13.74
C LYS A 586 29.66 35.62 14.72
N ILE A 587 29.86 34.69 15.64
CA ILE A 587 31.10 33.96 16.01
C ILE A 587 30.59 32.84 16.95
N THR A 588 30.77 31.55 16.68
CA THR A 588 32.02 30.77 16.71
C THR A 588 32.00 29.62 15.67
N PRO A 589 33.14 29.24 15.08
CA PRO A 589 34.12 28.42 15.80
C PRO A 589 35.57 28.88 15.72
N ALA A 590 36.26 28.57 16.82
CA ALA A 590 37.69 28.34 16.98
C ALA A 590 38.63 29.55 16.91
N LEU A 591 39.20 29.90 18.06
CA LEU A 591 40.65 29.84 18.18
C LEU A 591 41.04 29.48 19.64
N SER A 592 41.51 28.25 19.84
CA SER A 592 42.79 28.13 20.54
C SER A 592 43.82 28.80 19.61
N ALA A 593 44.43 29.94 19.91
CA ALA A 593 44.80 30.48 21.20
C ALA A 593 44.65 32.01 21.23
N GLN A 594 44.18 32.50 22.39
CA GLN A 594 44.55 33.73 23.11
C GLN A 594 45.21 34.90 22.34
N ILE A 595 44.70 36.11 22.65
CA ILE A 595 45.29 37.45 22.38
C ILE A 595 44.96 37.93 20.95
N GLN A 596 44.26 39.04 20.69
CA GLN A 596 44.03 40.29 21.41
C GLN A 596 42.75 40.95 20.88
#